data_AF-M4SVL1-F1
#
_entry.id   AF-M4SVL1-F1
#
_cell.length_a   1.000
_cell.length_b   1.000
_cell.length_c   1.000
_cell.angle_alpha   90.00
_cell.angle_beta   90.00
_cell.angle_gamma   90.00
#
_symmetry.space_group_name_H-M   'P 1'
#
loop_
_entity.id
_entity.type
_entity.pdbx_description
1 polymer ?
#
loop_
_entity_poly.entity_id
_entity_poly.type
_entity_poly.pdbx_seq_one_letter_code
_entity_poly.pdbx_strand_id
1 'polypeptide(L)'
;HERRRQLMETIIRRQQKTRSMADRNAKKSAAQADWDKMWDDWSEDIKSLEDTPGKPKATEKHYSQLSPDQFRLAKAELALISETAVELAKIARTAEPTSRLIKSTNIATEMKKLFLGSELATLTSVTSDQIFGTSSSSISSRDSACTSTAPTGKINTLLAAMSCICQGEQSGQIDDVCFRGQTVANVWANGGAPNVAAAKEIAGKCTTDEHKQKTTYHTIRQALNTIHRLVTTKSGNTYLGAFETSCDGKQANGRCIKWANKKPHEIFADPATPWLKDVEELAAALEVREKHKNLVNERSKQLAVLLARARALEKPRSFAPEIAQTAQEAAGSQGKAEQNKPHNCATHTTNSTCKKNNCKWEGENETKGTCKSKDGEKQTNAGGTQGADTEGKDDKTNTNTTGSNSFVIHKAPLLLAVLVLFYF
;
A
#
# COMPACT_ATOMS: atom_id res chain seq x y z
N HIS A 1 45.73 -27.58 -24.51
CA HIS A 1 44.68 -26.64 -24.08
C HIS A 1 43.67 -26.36 -25.20
N GLU A 2 44.13 -26.36 -26.46
CA GLU A 2 43.45 -26.16 -27.75
C GLU A 2 41.95 -26.41 -27.79
N ARG A 3 41.45 -27.60 -27.44
CA ARG A 3 40.01 -27.91 -27.53
C ARG A 3 39.12 -26.94 -26.72
N ARG A 4 39.60 -26.42 -25.56
CA ARG A 4 38.87 -25.38 -24.81
C ARG A 4 38.94 -24.01 -25.48
N ARG A 5 40.07 -23.67 -26.12
CA ARG A 5 40.26 -22.41 -26.88
C ARG A 5 39.39 -22.38 -28.13
N GLN A 6 39.41 -23.45 -28.92
CA GLN A 6 38.56 -23.62 -30.11
C GLN A 6 37.06 -23.59 -29.77
N LEU A 7 36.65 -24.19 -28.65
CA LEU A 7 35.27 -24.11 -28.18
C LEU A 7 34.88 -22.66 -27.84
N MET A 8 35.74 -21.93 -27.13
CA MET A 8 35.50 -20.54 -26.74
C MET A 8 35.45 -19.60 -27.96
N GLU A 9 36.37 -19.76 -28.93
CA GLU A 9 36.32 -19.02 -30.20
C GLU A 9 35.07 -19.35 -31.02
N THR A 10 34.59 -20.60 -30.98
CA THR A 10 33.35 -21.00 -31.66
C THR A 10 32.12 -20.35 -31.02
N ILE A 11 32.09 -20.24 -29.68
CA ILE A 11 31.03 -19.55 -28.94
C ILE A 11 31.04 -18.05 -29.27
N ILE A 12 32.20 -17.39 -29.23
CA ILE A 12 32.36 -15.97 -29.56
C ILE A 12 31.91 -15.67 -31.00
N ARG A 13 32.37 -16.47 -31.98
CA ARG A 13 31.95 -16.32 -33.38
C ARG A 13 30.46 -16.57 -33.58
N ARG A 14 29.82 -17.45 -32.79
CA ARG A 14 28.37 -17.66 -32.83
C ARG A 14 27.59 -16.49 -32.23
N GLN A 15 28.02 -15.91 -31.10
CA GLN A 15 27.41 -14.71 -30.53
C GLN A 15 27.57 -13.47 -31.42
N GLN A 16 28.72 -13.34 -32.11
CA GLN A 16 28.90 -12.32 -33.15
C GLN A 16 27.98 -12.57 -34.36
N LYS A 17 27.73 -13.83 -34.73
CA LYS A 17 26.83 -14.18 -35.83
C LYS A 17 25.35 -13.96 -35.49
N THR A 18 24.90 -14.23 -34.26
CA THR A 18 23.53 -13.92 -33.83
C THR A 18 23.31 -12.41 -33.72
N ARG A 19 24.27 -11.64 -33.16
CA ARG A 19 24.26 -10.16 -33.26
C ARG A 19 24.14 -9.70 -34.72
N SER A 20 25.03 -10.16 -35.61
CA SER A 20 24.98 -9.82 -37.04
C SER A 20 23.69 -10.24 -37.76
N MET A 21 22.89 -11.14 -37.18
CA MET A 21 21.60 -11.55 -37.73
C MET A 21 20.46 -10.66 -37.21
N ALA A 22 20.52 -10.23 -35.94
CA ALA A 22 19.68 -9.16 -35.41
C ALA A 22 19.96 -7.82 -36.14
N ASP A 23 21.23 -7.42 -36.28
CA ASP A 23 21.68 -6.20 -36.96
C ASP A 23 21.20 -6.10 -38.43
N ARG A 24 20.95 -7.24 -39.09
CA ARG A 24 20.43 -7.30 -40.47
C ARG A 24 18.91 -7.12 -40.54
N ASN A 25 18.18 -7.58 -39.53
CA ASN A 25 16.74 -7.39 -39.41
C ASN A 25 16.39 -6.02 -38.80
N ALA A 26 17.32 -5.40 -38.06
CA ALA A 26 17.24 -4.11 -37.40
C ALA A 26 17.27 -2.89 -38.34
N LYS A 27 16.40 -2.85 -39.37
CA LYS A 27 16.26 -1.66 -40.25
C LYS A 27 14.86 -1.05 -40.23
N LYS A 28 14.78 0.05 -39.45
CA LYS A 28 13.69 1.04 -39.32
C LYS A 28 12.45 0.61 -38.52
N SER A 29 12.44 0.93 -37.22
CA SER A 29 11.31 1.59 -36.52
C SER A 29 11.68 1.85 -35.05
N ALA A 30 10.75 2.41 -34.27
CA ALA A 30 10.87 2.56 -32.81
C ALA A 30 11.07 1.23 -32.05
N ALA A 31 10.81 0.09 -32.70
CA ALA A 31 11.03 -1.25 -32.13
C ALA A 31 12.45 -1.43 -31.56
N GLN A 32 13.47 -0.81 -32.14
CA GLN A 32 14.87 -0.95 -31.69
C GLN A 32 15.06 -0.64 -30.18
N ALA A 33 14.38 0.39 -29.66
CA ALA A 33 14.54 0.82 -28.28
C ALA A 33 13.84 -0.12 -27.27
N ASP A 34 12.74 -0.75 -27.66
CA ASP A 34 12.12 -1.81 -26.85
C ASP A 34 12.91 -3.14 -26.98
N TRP A 35 13.48 -3.45 -28.16
CA TRP A 35 14.38 -4.60 -28.37
C TRP A 35 15.61 -4.54 -27.45
N ASP A 36 16.39 -3.45 -27.50
CA ASP A 36 17.62 -3.31 -26.71
C ASP A 36 17.36 -3.38 -25.20
N LYS A 37 16.17 -2.94 -24.76
CA LYS A 37 15.74 -2.94 -23.36
C LYS A 37 15.28 -4.32 -22.85
N MET A 38 14.74 -5.17 -23.73
CA MET A 38 14.22 -6.50 -23.37
C MET A 38 15.21 -7.63 -23.68
N TRP A 39 16.28 -7.35 -24.43
CA TRP A 39 17.23 -8.36 -24.91
C TRP A 39 17.95 -9.13 -23.80
N ASP A 40 18.41 -8.48 -22.74
CA ASP A 40 19.16 -9.16 -21.67
C ASP A 40 18.24 -10.10 -20.86
N ASP A 41 17.07 -9.60 -20.47
CA ASP A 41 15.96 -10.35 -19.86
C ASP A 41 15.63 -11.61 -20.71
N TRP A 42 15.28 -11.42 -21.99
CA TRP A 42 15.01 -12.53 -22.92
C TRP A 42 16.19 -13.49 -23.06
N SER A 43 17.42 -12.97 -23.07
CA SER A 43 18.62 -13.79 -23.18
C SER A 43 18.80 -14.68 -21.94
N GLU A 44 18.45 -14.24 -20.73
CA GLU A 44 18.55 -15.07 -19.53
C GLU A 44 17.51 -16.20 -19.53
N ASP A 45 16.23 -15.89 -19.78
CA ASP A 45 15.19 -16.92 -19.83
C ASP A 45 15.36 -17.89 -21.02
N ILE A 46 15.89 -17.43 -22.16
CA ILE A 46 16.22 -18.32 -23.28
C ILE A 46 17.23 -19.39 -22.83
N LYS A 47 18.32 -18.99 -22.16
CA LYS A 47 19.29 -19.95 -21.57
C LYS A 47 18.61 -20.88 -20.55
N SER A 48 17.57 -20.42 -19.86
CA SER A 48 16.84 -21.23 -18.88
C SER A 48 16.05 -22.39 -19.50
N LEU A 49 15.71 -22.34 -20.80
CA LEU A 49 15.03 -23.41 -21.53
C LEU A 49 15.98 -24.34 -22.30
N GLU A 50 17.30 -24.12 -22.25
CA GLU A 50 18.30 -24.91 -22.99
C GLU A 50 19.03 -25.94 -22.11
N ASP A 51 19.33 -27.12 -22.69
CA ASP A 51 20.34 -28.04 -22.13
C ASP A 51 21.75 -27.52 -22.41
N THR A 52 21.94 -26.92 -23.60
CA THR A 52 23.19 -26.38 -24.13
C THR A 52 22.86 -25.30 -25.17
N PRO A 53 23.69 -24.26 -25.36
CA PRO A 53 23.42 -23.16 -26.30
C PRO A 53 23.00 -23.61 -27.72
N GLY A 54 21.78 -23.25 -28.12
CA GLY A 54 21.13 -23.65 -29.37
C GLY A 54 20.39 -25.00 -29.31
N LYS A 55 20.06 -25.53 -28.12
CA LYS A 55 19.37 -26.82 -27.95
C LYS A 55 18.34 -26.75 -26.80
N PRO A 56 17.02 -26.79 -27.10
CA PRO A 56 15.97 -26.90 -26.09
C PRO A 56 16.16 -28.12 -25.18
N LYS A 57 15.80 -27.97 -23.90
CA LYS A 57 15.65 -29.09 -22.96
C LYS A 57 14.60 -30.08 -23.47
N ALA A 58 14.90 -31.37 -23.37
CA ALA A 58 14.00 -32.44 -23.85
C ALA A 58 12.64 -32.51 -23.12
N THR A 59 12.48 -31.80 -22.00
CA THR A 59 11.23 -31.61 -21.25
C THR A 59 10.31 -30.55 -21.86
N GLU A 60 10.86 -29.55 -22.54
CA GLU A 60 10.09 -28.40 -23.02
C GLU A 60 9.38 -28.72 -24.33
N LYS A 61 8.07 -28.98 -24.21
CA LYS A 61 7.21 -29.44 -25.30
C LYS A 61 6.02 -28.51 -25.55
N HIS A 62 6.17 -27.22 -25.23
CA HIS A 62 5.18 -26.20 -25.56
C HIS A 62 4.88 -26.23 -27.08
N TYR A 63 3.62 -26.01 -27.45
CA TYR A 63 3.11 -25.99 -28.83
C TYR A 63 3.39 -27.21 -29.73
N SER A 64 4.11 -28.24 -29.26
CA SER A 64 4.57 -29.38 -30.07
C SER A 64 3.45 -30.34 -30.51
N GLN A 65 2.21 -30.07 -30.09
CA GLN A 65 1.01 -30.83 -30.45
C GLN A 65 0.21 -30.16 -31.59
N LEU A 66 0.59 -28.94 -32.00
CA LEU A 66 -0.14 -28.15 -32.99
C LEU A 66 0.21 -28.54 -34.45
N SER A 67 -0.77 -28.45 -35.34
CA SER A 67 -0.50 -28.46 -36.80
C SER A 67 0.14 -27.13 -37.27
N PRO A 68 0.72 -27.06 -38.48
CA PRO A 68 1.35 -25.82 -38.98
C PRO A 68 0.42 -24.60 -38.99
N ASP A 69 -0.87 -24.77 -39.31
CA ASP A 69 -1.84 -23.67 -39.27
C ASP A 69 -2.25 -23.28 -37.84
N GLN A 70 -2.42 -24.27 -36.96
CA GLN A 70 -2.69 -24.01 -35.54
C GLN A 70 -1.51 -23.27 -34.89
N PHE A 71 -0.28 -23.64 -35.25
CA PHE A 71 0.95 -22.97 -34.83
C PHE A 71 1.06 -21.54 -35.39
N ARG A 72 0.64 -21.31 -36.63
CA ARG A 72 0.54 -19.97 -37.24
C ARG A 72 -0.51 -19.09 -36.53
N LEU A 73 -1.62 -19.67 -36.07
CA LEU A 73 -2.63 -18.96 -35.27
C LEU A 73 -2.12 -18.70 -33.84
N ALA A 74 -1.49 -19.68 -33.20
CA ALA A 74 -0.83 -19.53 -31.91
C ALA A 74 0.19 -18.40 -31.92
N LYS A 75 1.01 -18.30 -32.99
CA LYS A 75 1.95 -17.19 -33.21
C LYS A 75 1.28 -15.81 -33.15
N ALA A 76 0.21 -15.62 -33.90
CA ALA A 76 -0.45 -14.33 -34.03
C ALA A 76 -1.10 -13.88 -32.71
N GLU A 77 -1.74 -14.80 -32.00
CA GLU A 77 -2.30 -14.54 -30.68
C GLU A 77 -1.20 -14.29 -29.64
N LEU A 78 -0.16 -15.12 -29.60
CA LEU A 78 0.90 -15.01 -28.61
C LEU A 78 1.68 -13.68 -28.74
N ALA A 79 1.85 -13.16 -29.96
CA ALA A 79 2.37 -11.81 -30.17
C ALA A 79 1.51 -10.73 -29.49
N LEU A 80 0.18 -10.76 -29.70
CA LEU A 80 -0.76 -9.83 -29.06
C LEU A 80 -0.74 -9.95 -27.52
N ILE A 81 -0.65 -11.16 -26.98
CA ILE A 81 -0.54 -11.39 -25.54
C ILE A 81 0.79 -10.80 -24.99
N SER A 82 1.90 -10.97 -25.72
CA SER A 82 3.21 -10.40 -25.36
C SER A 82 3.22 -8.87 -25.42
N GLU A 83 2.67 -8.27 -26.48
CA GLU A 83 2.50 -6.80 -26.60
C GLU A 83 1.66 -6.25 -25.44
N THR A 84 0.55 -6.91 -25.10
CA THR A 84 -0.29 -6.55 -23.95
C THR A 84 0.50 -6.63 -22.63
N ALA A 85 1.32 -7.68 -22.43
CA ALA A 85 2.15 -7.82 -21.24
C ALA A 85 3.23 -6.72 -21.14
N VAL A 86 3.79 -6.28 -22.28
CA VAL A 86 4.75 -5.17 -22.35
C VAL A 86 4.11 -3.84 -21.97
N GLU A 87 2.91 -3.54 -22.47
CA GLU A 87 2.21 -2.30 -22.09
C GLU A 87 1.81 -2.29 -20.61
N LEU A 88 1.41 -3.43 -20.03
CA LEU A 88 1.19 -3.56 -18.57
C LEU A 88 2.47 -3.32 -17.75
N ALA A 89 3.64 -3.71 -18.29
CA ALA A 89 4.93 -3.44 -17.68
C ALA A 89 5.36 -1.95 -17.82
N LYS A 90 4.98 -1.28 -18.92
CA LYS A 90 5.23 0.15 -19.16
C LYS A 90 4.44 1.08 -18.23
N ILE A 91 3.36 0.61 -17.57
CA ILE A 91 2.59 1.42 -16.60
C ILE A 91 3.50 1.92 -15.47
N ALA A 92 3.78 3.22 -15.49
CA ALA A 92 4.71 3.87 -14.57
C ALA A 92 4.28 3.71 -13.10
N ARG A 93 5.28 3.66 -12.20
CA ARG A 93 5.07 3.83 -10.77
C ARG A 93 5.17 5.33 -10.48
N THR A 94 4.14 5.91 -9.87
CA THR A 94 4.23 7.20 -9.16
C THR A 94 5.47 7.18 -8.25
N ALA A 95 6.14 8.33 -8.11
CA ALA A 95 7.20 8.45 -7.13
C ALA A 95 6.59 8.43 -5.71
N GLU A 96 7.21 7.67 -4.81
CA GLU A 96 6.88 7.75 -3.38
C GLU A 96 7.40 9.08 -2.83
N PRO A 97 6.55 9.91 -2.18
CA PRO A 97 7.00 11.19 -1.63
C PRO A 97 8.03 10.97 -0.52
N THR A 98 8.95 11.92 -0.36
CA THR A 98 10.00 11.79 0.65
C THR A 98 9.42 11.94 2.05
N SER A 99 9.38 10.83 2.79
CA SER A 99 9.23 10.81 4.25
C SER A 99 10.51 10.26 4.88
N ARG A 100 10.91 10.84 6.02
CA ARG A 100 12.01 10.35 6.86
C ARG A 100 11.65 9.00 7.50
N LEU A 101 10.47 8.92 8.12
CA LEU A 101 10.01 7.74 8.86
C LEU A 101 9.85 6.51 7.95
N ILE A 102 9.34 6.69 6.72
CA ILE A 102 9.05 5.56 5.81
C ILE A 102 10.31 4.93 5.18
N LYS A 103 11.46 5.62 5.30
CA LYS A 103 12.80 5.16 4.91
C LYS A 103 13.60 4.60 6.10
N SER A 104 13.09 4.71 7.33
CA SER A 104 13.80 4.24 8.53
C SER A 104 13.80 2.71 8.60
N THR A 105 14.97 2.14 8.91
CA THR A 105 15.12 0.72 9.25
C THR A 105 14.50 0.38 10.61
N ASN A 106 14.24 1.37 11.47
CA ASN A 106 13.58 1.22 12.75
C ASN A 106 12.62 2.39 13.02
N ILE A 107 11.45 2.34 12.37
CA ILE A 107 10.39 3.34 12.53
C ILE A 107 9.86 3.45 13.97
N ALA A 108 9.96 2.39 14.78
CA ALA A 108 9.50 2.40 16.17
C ALA A 108 10.38 3.29 17.06
N THR A 109 11.70 3.22 16.89
CA THR A 109 12.65 4.12 17.55
C THR A 109 12.44 5.58 17.13
N GLU A 110 12.16 5.84 15.85
CA GLU A 110 11.87 7.20 15.38
C GLU A 110 10.55 7.75 15.90
N MET A 111 9.48 6.95 15.94
CA MET A 111 8.21 7.33 16.56
C MET A 111 8.38 7.63 18.06
N LYS A 112 9.16 6.82 18.78
CA LYS A 112 9.51 7.08 20.17
C LYS A 112 10.27 8.40 20.32
N LYS A 113 11.19 8.72 19.40
CA LYS A 113 11.92 9.99 19.37
C LYS A 113 11.00 11.19 19.13
N LEU A 114 9.99 11.07 18.27
CA LEU A 114 8.97 12.12 18.08
C LEU A 114 8.06 12.29 19.31
N PHE A 115 7.84 11.23 20.10
CA PHE A 115 7.02 11.29 21.31
C PHE A 115 7.78 11.80 22.54
N LEU A 116 8.99 11.27 22.81
CA LEU A 116 9.77 11.47 24.04
C LEU A 116 11.07 12.27 23.86
N GLY A 117 11.45 12.60 22.62
CA GLY A 117 12.75 13.20 22.28
C GLY A 117 13.95 12.25 22.43
N SER A 118 13.71 10.98 22.78
CA SER A 118 14.76 9.99 23.08
C SER A 118 14.44 8.64 22.45
N GLU A 119 15.47 8.02 21.87
CA GLU A 119 15.42 6.72 21.20
C GLU A 119 15.43 5.55 22.20
N LEU A 120 16.08 5.76 23.35
CA LEU A 120 16.33 4.72 24.35
C LEU A 120 15.39 4.80 25.56
N ALA A 121 14.90 5.99 25.90
CA ALA A 121 14.10 6.19 27.11
C ALA A 121 12.77 5.41 27.12
N THR A 122 12.26 5.18 28.32
CA THR A 122 10.88 4.75 28.60
C THR A 122 10.11 5.89 29.26
N LEU A 123 8.79 5.74 29.42
CA LEU A 123 8.00 6.69 30.22
C LEU A 123 8.51 6.80 31.66
N THR A 124 9.02 5.71 32.25
CA THR A 124 9.63 5.78 33.59
C THR A 124 10.98 6.51 33.57
N SER A 125 11.83 6.31 32.57
CA SER A 125 13.21 6.84 32.55
C SER A 125 13.39 8.21 31.90
N VAL A 126 12.43 8.71 31.11
CA VAL A 126 12.60 9.94 30.32
C VAL A 126 12.85 11.18 31.18
N THR A 127 13.71 12.09 30.72
CA THR A 127 14.06 13.33 31.43
C THR A 127 13.33 14.56 30.86
N SER A 128 13.30 15.66 31.61
CA SER A 128 12.72 16.93 31.16
C SER A 128 13.43 17.46 29.90
N ASP A 129 14.77 17.41 29.86
CA ASP A 129 15.58 17.84 28.70
C ASP A 129 15.40 16.95 27.46
N GLN A 130 14.91 15.72 27.60
CA GLN A 130 14.51 14.88 26.47
C GLN A 130 13.16 15.32 25.92
N ILE A 131 12.15 15.53 26.78
CA ILE A 131 10.79 15.92 26.35
C ILE A 131 10.78 17.34 25.77
N PHE A 132 11.36 18.31 26.48
CA PHE A 132 11.28 19.74 26.16
C PHE A 132 12.54 20.27 25.47
N GLY A 133 13.54 19.43 25.21
CA GLY A 133 14.85 19.86 24.71
C GLY A 133 15.73 20.49 25.80
N THR A 134 17.01 20.71 25.47
CA THR A 134 18.07 21.08 26.42
C THR A 134 17.78 22.34 27.24
N SER A 135 18.30 22.37 28.48
CA SER A 135 18.10 23.45 29.45
C SER A 135 16.62 23.71 29.76
N SER A 136 15.81 22.65 29.87
CA SER A 136 14.39 22.75 30.22
C SER A 136 14.19 23.30 31.64
N SER A 137 15.15 23.06 32.54
CA SER A 137 15.22 23.65 33.88
C SER A 137 15.38 25.18 33.88
N SER A 138 15.77 25.78 32.76
CA SER A 138 15.90 27.23 32.57
C SER A 138 14.70 27.88 31.88
N ILE A 139 13.61 27.13 31.65
CA ILE A 139 12.36 27.70 31.14
C ILE A 139 11.73 28.59 32.22
N SER A 140 11.44 29.84 31.86
CA SER A 140 10.85 30.87 32.73
C SER A 140 9.56 31.48 32.16
N SER A 141 9.06 30.92 31.04
CA SER A 141 7.84 31.33 30.35
C SER A 141 7.21 30.11 29.68
N ARG A 142 6.03 29.70 30.13
CA ARG A 142 5.25 28.60 29.54
C ARG A 142 4.68 29.01 28.19
N ASP A 143 4.17 30.23 28.02
CA ASP A 143 3.70 30.73 26.70
C ASP A 143 4.80 30.67 25.64
N SER A 144 6.02 31.08 25.99
CA SER A 144 7.17 31.04 25.08
C SER A 144 7.67 29.62 24.81
N ALA A 145 7.61 28.71 25.79
CA ALA A 145 7.90 27.30 25.60
C ALA A 145 6.85 26.60 24.71
N CYS A 146 5.58 26.97 24.85
CA CYS A 146 4.44 26.41 24.13
C CYS A 146 4.17 27.06 22.76
N THR A 147 5.07 27.93 22.30
CA THR A 147 5.06 28.50 20.95
C THR A 147 6.01 27.72 20.03
N SER A 148 5.60 27.42 18.79
CA SER A 148 6.45 26.76 17.80
C SER A 148 7.59 27.71 17.37
N THR A 149 8.83 27.24 17.53
CA THR A 149 10.04 27.97 17.17
C THR A 149 11.09 26.98 16.66
N ALA A 150 11.53 27.12 15.42
CA ALA A 150 12.63 26.30 14.89
C ALA A 150 13.99 26.98 15.15
N PRO A 151 15.07 26.22 15.43
CA PRO A 151 15.13 24.78 15.68
C PRO A 151 15.03 24.40 17.18
N THR A 152 15.09 25.39 18.09
CA THR A 152 15.29 25.20 19.54
C THR A 152 14.00 25.21 20.39
N GLY A 153 12.83 25.17 19.76
CA GLY A 153 11.53 25.21 20.40
C GLY A 153 11.28 24.07 21.40
N LYS A 154 10.49 24.37 22.43
CA LYS A 154 10.27 23.43 23.56
C LYS A 154 9.14 22.43 23.32
N ILE A 155 8.37 22.59 22.23
CA ILE A 155 7.34 21.64 21.75
C ILE A 155 7.80 20.76 20.57
N ASN A 156 9.11 20.53 20.45
CA ASN A 156 9.70 19.64 19.45
C ASN A 156 9.23 18.16 19.59
N THR A 157 8.66 17.77 20.73
CA THR A 157 8.08 16.43 20.96
C THR A 157 6.57 16.50 21.19
N LEU A 158 5.86 15.42 20.87
CA LEU A 158 4.42 15.32 21.14
C LEU A 158 4.14 15.37 22.67
N LEU A 159 4.99 14.80 23.52
CA LEU A 159 4.76 14.85 24.97
C LEU A 159 4.96 16.25 25.57
N ALA A 160 5.83 17.09 24.99
CA ALA A 160 5.90 18.50 25.34
C ALA A 160 4.65 19.27 24.89
N ALA A 161 4.18 19.03 23.67
CA ALA A 161 2.94 19.60 23.16
C ALA A 161 1.71 19.21 24.01
N MET A 162 1.59 17.94 24.41
CA MET A 162 0.59 17.47 25.36
C MET A 162 0.76 18.15 26.72
N SER A 163 1.98 18.33 27.21
CA SER A 163 2.23 18.98 28.50
C SER A 163 1.80 20.45 28.53
N CYS A 164 2.01 21.18 27.44
CA CYS A 164 1.54 22.56 27.28
C CYS A 164 0.02 22.70 27.43
N ILE A 165 -0.74 21.74 26.91
CA ILE A 165 -2.21 21.70 27.01
C ILE A 165 -2.65 21.14 28.37
N CYS A 166 -2.03 20.06 28.85
CA CYS A 166 -2.57 19.24 29.93
C CYS A 166 -1.95 19.45 31.32
N GLN A 167 -0.75 20.02 31.48
CA GLN A 167 -0.23 20.26 32.83
C GLN A 167 -1.03 21.36 33.53
N GLY A 168 -1.34 21.15 34.81
CA GLY A 168 -2.00 22.16 35.64
C GLY A 168 -1.13 23.42 35.84
N GLU A 169 -1.71 24.44 36.46
CA GLU A 169 -1.01 25.66 36.90
C GLU A 169 -1.11 25.73 38.43
N GLN A 170 -0.16 26.39 39.08
CA GLN A 170 -0.08 26.50 40.54
C GLN A 170 -1.31 27.21 41.15
N SER A 171 -1.44 27.07 42.46
CA SER A 171 -2.53 27.66 43.25
C SER A 171 -3.94 27.17 42.86
N GLY A 172 -4.06 25.95 42.32
CA GLY A 172 -5.34 25.28 42.10
C GLY A 172 -6.24 25.92 41.03
N GLN A 173 -5.67 26.60 40.04
CA GLN A 173 -6.49 27.35 39.05
C GLN A 173 -7.43 26.47 38.22
N ILE A 174 -7.00 25.27 37.81
CA ILE A 174 -7.81 24.21 37.21
C ILE A 174 -7.16 22.87 37.53
N ASP A 175 -7.92 21.94 38.12
CA ASP A 175 -7.59 20.52 38.24
C ASP A 175 -8.21 19.70 37.08
N ASP A 176 -7.81 18.43 36.93
CA ASP A 176 -8.39 17.48 35.95
C ASP A 176 -8.39 17.95 34.47
N VAL A 177 -7.41 18.77 34.09
CA VAL A 177 -7.30 19.49 32.80
C VAL A 177 -7.54 18.60 31.57
N CYS A 178 -6.97 17.40 31.53
CA CYS A 178 -7.11 16.46 30.40
C CYS A 178 -7.68 15.08 30.79
N PHE A 179 -7.74 14.75 32.08
CA PHE A 179 -8.31 13.51 32.58
C PHE A 179 -8.68 13.67 34.06
N ARG A 180 -9.62 12.86 34.56
CA ARG A 180 -10.03 12.90 35.97
C ARG A 180 -9.05 12.21 36.91
N GLY A 181 -8.82 12.81 38.07
CA GLY A 181 -7.82 12.37 39.04
C GLY A 181 -6.39 12.68 38.58
N GLN A 182 -6.17 13.88 38.05
CA GLN A 182 -4.83 14.39 37.77
C GLN A 182 -4.21 14.93 39.06
N THR A 183 -2.93 14.60 39.30
CA THR A 183 -2.28 14.91 40.58
C THR A 183 -2.09 16.43 40.76
N VAL A 184 -2.74 17.01 41.78
CA VAL A 184 -2.77 18.47 42.03
C VAL A 184 -1.37 19.08 42.25
N ALA A 185 -0.39 18.30 42.72
CA ALA A 185 1.00 18.75 42.84
C ALA A 185 1.78 18.73 41.51
N ASN A 186 1.28 18.05 40.48
CA ASN A 186 1.92 17.86 39.17
C ASN A 186 1.55 19.00 38.20
N VAL A 187 1.97 20.21 38.57
CA VAL A 187 1.71 21.46 37.85
C VAL A 187 2.98 22.05 37.22
N TRP A 188 2.79 22.88 36.19
CA TRP A 188 3.84 23.69 35.57
C TRP A 188 3.38 25.14 35.51
N ALA A 189 3.98 25.98 36.35
CA ALA A 189 3.68 27.40 36.40
C ALA A 189 4.33 28.16 35.25
N ASN A 190 3.65 29.21 34.75
CA ASN A 190 4.19 30.05 33.68
C ASN A 190 5.63 30.52 33.93
N GLY A 191 5.93 30.96 35.16
CA GLY A 191 7.21 31.54 35.54
C GLY A 191 8.34 30.54 35.81
N GLY A 192 8.19 29.25 35.46
CA GLY A 192 9.15 28.22 35.84
C GLY A 192 9.22 27.02 34.89
N ALA A 193 10.07 26.06 35.28
CA ALA A 193 10.37 24.87 34.51
C ALA A 193 9.19 23.88 34.44
N PRO A 194 9.06 23.11 33.35
CA PRO A 194 8.03 22.08 33.22
C PRO A 194 8.24 20.92 34.18
N ASN A 195 7.13 20.35 34.66
CA ASN A 195 7.17 19.21 35.57
C ASN A 195 7.24 17.90 34.78
N VAL A 196 8.34 17.17 34.93
CA VAL A 196 8.56 15.87 34.26
C VAL A 196 7.68 14.75 34.82
N ALA A 197 7.33 14.78 36.12
CA ALA A 197 6.40 13.81 36.70
C ALA A 197 4.99 13.99 36.14
N ALA A 198 4.55 15.25 36.01
CA ALA A 198 3.28 15.61 35.35
C ALA A 198 3.24 15.12 33.89
N ALA A 199 4.31 15.32 33.12
CA ALA A 199 4.40 14.82 31.75
C ALA A 199 4.27 13.29 31.68
N LYS A 200 4.95 12.56 32.58
CA LYS A 200 4.87 11.10 32.66
C LYS A 200 3.47 10.60 33.04
N GLU A 201 2.81 11.28 33.98
CA GLU A 201 1.43 10.99 34.39
C GLU A 201 0.45 11.15 33.23
N ILE A 202 0.53 12.27 32.50
CA ILE A 202 -0.28 12.54 31.29
C ILE A 202 -0.08 11.45 30.24
N ALA A 203 1.17 11.09 29.92
CA ALA A 203 1.48 10.03 28.96
C ALA A 203 0.92 8.66 29.38
N GLY A 204 1.02 8.32 30.67
CA GLY A 204 0.55 7.07 31.26
C GLY A 204 -0.98 6.90 31.29
N LYS A 205 -1.76 7.95 30.99
CA LYS A 205 -3.21 7.83 30.74
C LYS A 205 -3.55 7.52 29.28
N CYS A 206 -2.66 7.88 28.34
CA CYS A 206 -2.86 7.69 26.90
C CYS A 206 -2.20 6.40 26.36
N THR A 207 -1.30 5.78 27.13
CA THR A 207 -0.47 4.66 26.65
C THR A 207 -0.26 3.60 27.72
N THR A 208 -0.17 2.34 27.28
CA THR A 208 0.41 1.23 28.06
C THR A 208 1.45 0.53 27.19
N ASP A 209 2.51 0.01 27.79
CA ASP A 209 3.58 -0.73 27.08
C ASP A 209 3.08 -2.06 26.46
N GLU A 210 1.82 -2.44 26.73
CA GLU A 210 1.16 -3.64 26.24
C GLU A 210 0.46 -3.46 24.88
N HIS A 211 0.32 -2.24 24.38
CA HIS A 211 -0.48 -1.96 23.18
C HIS A 211 0.19 -2.44 21.87
N LYS A 212 -0.02 -3.71 21.54
CA LYS A 212 0.59 -4.41 20.38
C LYS A 212 -0.23 -4.34 19.08
N GLN A 213 -1.25 -3.48 18.98
CA GLN A 213 -2.04 -3.40 17.75
C GLN A 213 -1.27 -2.74 16.60
N LYS A 214 -1.56 -3.18 15.37
CA LYS A 214 -0.92 -2.65 14.16
C LYS A 214 -1.66 -1.40 13.67
N THR A 215 -1.02 -0.24 13.81
CA THR A 215 -1.49 1.02 13.22
C THR A 215 -1.59 0.92 11.69
N THR A 216 -2.65 1.50 11.10
CA THR A 216 -2.85 1.58 9.65
C THR A 216 -2.66 3.00 9.13
N TYR A 217 -2.46 3.16 7.81
CA TYR A 217 -2.49 4.47 7.14
C TYR A 217 -3.75 5.28 7.50
N HIS A 218 -4.93 4.66 7.44
CA HIS A 218 -6.20 5.29 7.77
C HIS A 218 -6.25 5.78 9.23
N THR A 219 -5.72 5.00 10.19
CA THR A 219 -5.61 5.39 11.60
C THR A 219 -4.77 6.66 11.76
N ILE A 220 -3.63 6.75 11.06
CA ILE A 220 -2.75 7.92 11.11
C ILE A 220 -3.45 9.14 10.50
N ARG A 221 -4.08 9.01 9.32
CA ARG A 221 -4.87 10.10 8.74
C ARG A 221 -6.01 10.56 9.64
N GLN A 222 -6.71 9.65 10.31
CA GLN A 222 -7.82 10.00 11.20
C GLN A 222 -7.31 10.83 12.40
N ALA A 223 -6.15 10.49 12.96
CA ALA A 223 -5.52 11.30 14.02
C ALA A 223 -5.10 12.69 13.51
N LEU A 224 -4.41 12.78 12.37
CA LEU A 224 -3.98 14.04 11.74
C LEU A 224 -5.18 14.95 11.40
N ASN A 225 -6.22 14.39 10.78
CA ASN A 225 -7.45 15.12 10.46
C ASN A 225 -8.22 15.54 11.74
N THR A 226 -8.09 14.79 12.84
CA THR A 226 -8.67 15.18 14.13
C THR A 226 -7.92 16.38 14.73
N ILE A 227 -6.58 16.42 14.63
CA ILE A 227 -5.79 17.61 14.99
C ILE A 227 -6.20 18.82 14.13
N HIS A 228 -6.32 18.64 12.81
CA HIS A 228 -6.73 19.72 11.90
C HIS A 228 -8.14 20.27 12.23
N ARG A 229 -9.05 19.45 12.75
CA ARG A 229 -10.39 19.86 13.20
C ARG A 229 -10.41 20.50 14.60
N LEU A 230 -9.38 20.27 15.42
CA LEU A 230 -9.28 20.78 16.79
C LEU A 230 -8.45 22.07 16.93
N VAL A 231 -7.76 22.49 15.86
CA VAL A 231 -7.05 23.78 15.87
C VAL A 231 -7.98 24.96 15.62
N THR A 232 -7.69 26.07 16.30
CA THR A 232 -8.39 27.36 16.15
C THR A 232 -7.44 28.44 15.65
N THR A 233 -7.95 29.58 15.21
CA THR A 233 -7.12 30.72 14.77
C THR A 233 -7.54 32.03 15.43
N LYS A 234 -6.56 32.82 15.90
CA LYS A 234 -6.78 34.15 16.48
C LYS A 234 -5.59 35.05 16.18
N SER A 235 -5.86 36.27 15.74
CA SER A 235 -4.84 37.28 15.38
C SER A 235 -3.72 36.78 14.46
N GLY A 236 -4.08 35.99 13.44
CA GLY A 236 -3.13 35.47 12.43
C GLY A 236 -2.39 34.18 12.79
N ASN A 237 -2.46 33.73 14.04
CA ASN A 237 -1.82 32.50 14.54
C ASN A 237 -2.79 31.31 14.56
N THR A 238 -2.25 30.09 14.60
CA THR A 238 -3.01 28.85 14.81
C THR A 238 -2.70 28.28 16.21
N TYR A 239 -3.71 27.72 16.88
CA TYR A 239 -3.60 27.17 18.24
C TYR A 239 -4.21 25.77 18.33
N LEU A 240 -3.63 24.89 19.16
CA LEU A 240 -4.29 23.65 19.61
C LEU A 240 -4.47 23.71 21.13
N GLY A 241 -5.66 23.41 21.63
CA GLY A 241 -6.05 23.67 23.02
C GLY A 241 -6.83 24.98 23.16
N ALA A 242 -7.15 25.36 24.41
CA ALA A 242 -7.93 26.57 24.69
C ALA A 242 -7.01 27.80 24.73
N PHE A 243 -7.34 28.84 23.97
CA PHE A 243 -6.58 30.09 23.89
C PHE A 243 -7.51 31.30 23.97
N GLU A 244 -7.23 32.23 24.88
CA GLU A 244 -7.84 33.56 24.91
C GLU A 244 -6.78 34.67 24.73
N THR A 245 -5.72 34.69 25.55
CA THR A 245 -4.67 35.72 25.52
C THR A 245 -3.24 35.18 25.33
N SER A 246 -2.91 34.08 26.01
CA SER A 246 -1.57 33.43 26.00
C SER A 246 -1.71 31.93 26.27
N CYS A 247 -0.72 31.13 25.86
CA CYS A 247 -0.60 29.72 26.23
C CYS A 247 0.19 29.54 27.54
N ASP A 248 -0.02 30.45 28.50
CA ASP A 248 0.78 30.53 29.73
C ASP A 248 0.36 29.51 30.81
N GLY A 249 -0.75 28.79 30.60
CA GLY A 249 -1.27 27.79 31.52
C GLY A 249 -2.35 28.31 32.48
N LYS A 250 -2.63 29.62 32.53
CA LYS A 250 -3.61 30.17 33.49
C LYS A 250 -5.05 29.99 33.03
N GLN A 251 -5.96 29.84 34.00
CA GLN A 251 -7.41 29.68 33.77
C GLN A 251 -8.02 30.78 32.89
N ALA A 252 -7.59 32.04 33.09
CA ALA A 252 -8.11 33.20 32.39
C ALA A 252 -7.46 33.46 31.01
N ASN A 253 -6.40 32.72 30.65
CA ASN A 253 -5.52 33.04 29.52
C ASN A 253 -5.49 31.95 28.45
N GLY A 254 -5.24 30.70 28.84
CA GLY A 254 -5.16 29.58 27.90
C GLY A 254 -4.27 28.41 28.35
N ARG A 255 -4.62 27.23 27.85
CA ARG A 255 -3.84 25.99 27.93
C ARG A 255 -3.75 25.40 26.52
N CYS A 256 -2.68 25.74 25.83
CA CYS A 256 -2.55 25.53 24.40
C CYS A 256 -1.09 25.37 23.94
N ILE A 257 -0.93 25.00 22.67
CA ILE A 257 0.27 25.32 21.87
C ILE A 257 -0.09 26.31 20.77
N LYS A 258 0.89 27.09 20.32
CA LYS A 258 0.74 28.20 19.37
C LYS A 258 1.71 28.06 18.21
N TRP A 259 1.21 28.00 16.98
CA TRP A 259 2.00 28.18 15.77
C TRP A 259 1.91 29.63 15.32
N ALA A 260 2.99 30.39 15.52
CA ALA A 260 3.03 31.82 15.28
C ALA A 260 2.97 32.15 13.77
N ASN A 261 2.09 33.06 13.37
CA ASN A 261 1.86 33.47 11.98
C ASN A 261 1.58 32.32 10.97
N LYS A 262 1.03 31.19 11.45
CA LYS A 262 0.69 30.01 10.62
C LYS A 262 -0.81 29.84 10.46
N LYS A 263 -1.24 29.31 9.30
CA LYS A 263 -2.60 28.82 9.04
C LYS A 263 -2.75 27.31 9.36
N PRO A 264 -3.97 26.80 9.58
CA PRO A 264 -4.22 25.39 9.94
C PRO A 264 -3.71 24.30 8.98
N HIS A 265 -3.36 24.64 7.74
CA HIS A 265 -2.73 23.70 6.80
C HIS A 265 -1.19 23.74 6.85
N GLU A 266 -0.59 24.86 7.27
CA GLU A 266 0.87 25.01 7.30
C GLU A 266 1.53 24.32 8.50
N ILE A 267 0.81 24.11 9.60
CA ILE A 267 1.33 23.48 10.81
C ILE A 267 1.82 22.05 10.56
N PHE A 268 1.23 21.37 9.57
CA PHE A 268 1.61 20.03 9.11
C PHE A 268 2.91 20.01 8.29
N ALA A 269 3.46 21.18 7.98
CA ALA A 269 4.77 21.35 7.34
C ALA A 269 5.78 22.11 8.23
N ASP A 270 5.43 22.49 9.46
CA ASP A 270 6.30 23.27 10.34
C ASP A 270 7.43 22.41 10.94
N PRO A 271 8.72 22.66 10.62
CA PRO A 271 9.84 21.94 11.22
C PRO A 271 10.00 22.18 12.73
N ALA A 272 9.32 23.19 13.31
CA ALA A 272 9.26 23.40 14.76
C ALA A 272 8.31 22.42 15.50
N THR A 273 7.52 21.62 14.77
CA THR A 273 6.70 20.53 15.33
C THR A 273 6.91 19.25 14.50
N PRO A 274 8.10 18.63 14.54
CA PRO A 274 8.43 17.47 13.72
C PRO A 274 7.55 16.26 14.04
N TRP A 275 7.03 16.15 15.26
CA TRP A 275 6.07 15.12 15.66
C TRP A 275 4.73 15.18 14.91
N LEU A 276 4.39 16.33 14.32
CA LEU A 276 3.22 16.49 13.45
C LEU A 276 3.62 16.32 11.98
N LYS A 277 4.67 17.03 11.55
CA LYS A 277 5.18 17.05 10.17
C LYS A 277 5.63 15.67 9.67
N ASP A 278 6.53 14.99 10.39
CA ASP A 278 7.10 13.71 9.93
C ASP A 278 6.02 12.60 9.87
N VAL A 279 4.94 12.76 10.65
CA VAL A 279 3.78 11.85 10.68
C VAL A 279 2.80 12.12 9.53
N GLU A 280 2.59 13.38 9.13
CA GLU A 280 1.88 13.73 7.89
C GLU A 280 2.65 13.21 6.65
N GLU A 281 3.97 13.43 6.59
CA GLU A 281 4.84 12.91 5.52
C GLU A 281 4.78 11.38 5.43
N LEU A 282 4.84 10.68 6.58
CA LEU A 282 4.68 9.23 6.63
C LEU A 282 3.32 8.81 6.09
N ALA A 283 2.24 9.49 6.46
CA ALA A 283 0.91 9.14 5.99
C ALA A 283 0.78 9.33 4.47
N ALA A 284 1.26 10.45 3.92
CA ALA A 284 1.28 10.69 2.48
C ALA A 284 2.08 9.61 1.71
N ALA A 285 3.23 9.19 2.25
CA ALA A 285 4.02 8.13 1.63
C ALA A 285 3.39 6.72 1.78
N LEU A 286 2.70 6.43 2.89
CA LEU A 286 1.94 5.19 3.07
C LEU A 286 0.76 5.11 2.11
N GLU A 287 0.02 6.20 1.86
CA GLU A 287 -1.07 6.25 0.89
C GLU A 287 -0.60 5.83 -0.51
N VAL A 288 0.56 6.35 -0.92
CA VAL A 288 1.18 6.03 -2.22
C VAL A 288 1.64 4.57 -2.25
N ARG A 289 2.20 4.02 -1.17
CA ARG A 289 2.51 2.58 -1.07
C ARG A 289 1.27 1.69 -1.16
N GLU A 290 0.15 2.05 -0.53
CA GLU A 290 -1.10 1.26 -0.60
C GLU A 290 -1.71 1.30 -2.01
N LYS A 291 -1.75 2.48 -2.65
CA LYS A 291 -2.13 2.61 -4.07
C LYS A 291 -1.22 1.77 -4.98
N HIS A 292 0.08 1.74 -4.73
CA HIS A 292 1.01 0.89 -5.47
C HIS A 292 0.80 -0.60 -5.23
N LYS A 293 0.57 -1.04 -3.99
CA LYS A 293 0.27 -2.44 -3.69
C LYS A 293 -0.93 -2.93 -4.50
N ASN A 294 -1.98 -2.11 -4.60
CA ASN A 294 -3.18 -2.43 -5.38
C ASN A 294 -2.88 -2.48 -6.90
N LEU A 295 -2.17 -1.49 -7.44
CA LEU A 295 -1.75 -1.47 -8.86
C LEU A 295 -0.76 -2.59 -9.24
N VAL A 296 0.04 -3.07 -8.30
CA VAL A 296 0.95 -4.20 -8.47
C VAL A 296 0.15 -5.51 -8.44
N ASN A 297 -0.71 -5.71 -7.45
CA ASN A 297 -1.59 -6.88 -7.34
C ASN A 297 -2.48 -7.04 -8.59
N GLU A 298 -3.04 -5.94 -9.11
CA GLU A 298 -3.92 -5.98 -10.27
C GLU A 298 -3.15 -6.34 -11.55
N ARG A 299 -1.95 -5.79 -11.76
CA ARG A 299 -1.06 -6.23 -12.84
C ARG A 299 -0.67 -7.70 -12.72
N SER A 300 -0.38 -8.20 -11.51
CA SER A 300 -0.10 -9.63 -11.30
C SER A 300 -1.26 -10.54 -11.72
N LYS A 301 -2.52 -10.14 -11.48
CA LYS A 301 -3.69 -10.89 -11.98
C LYS A 301 -3.77 -10.87 -13.50
N GLN A 302 -3.61 -9.69 -14.11
CA GLN A 302 -3.73 -9.53 -15.56
C GLN A 302 -2.63 -10.31 -16.29
N LEU A 303 -1.39 -10.27 -15.79
CA LEU A 303 -0.29 -11.11 -16.27
C LEU A 303 -0.55 -12.61 -16.08
N ALA A 304 -1.19 -13.03 -14.98
CA ALA A 304 -1.59 -14.42 -14.77
C ALA A 304 -2.69 -14.87 -15.77
N VAL A 305 -3.63 -14.00 -16.12
CA VAL A 305 -4.65 -14.26 -17.16
C VAL A 305 -4.01 -14.37 -18.56
N LEU A 306 -3.07 -13.46 -18.88
CA LEU A 306 -2.30 -13.53 -20.14
C LEU A 306 -1.48 -14.83 -20.23
N LEU A 307 -0.80 -15.23 -19.15
CA LEU A 307 -0.07 -16.50 -19.07
C LEU A 307 -1.00 -17.72 -19.18
N ALA A 308 -2.21 -17.67 -18.61
CA ALA A 308 -3.20 -18.73 -18.76
C ALA A 308 -3.71 -18.85 -20.20
N ARG A 309 -3.94 -17.72 -20.89
CA ARG A 309 -4.28 -17.68 -22.33
C ARG A 309 -3.15 -18.28 -23.17
N ALA A 310 -1.89 -17.86 -22.94
CA ALA A 310 -0.71 -18.37 -23.65
C ALA A 310 -0.55 -19.91 -23.52
N ARG A 311 -0.81 -20.46 -22.34
CA ARG A 311 -0.79 -21.93 -22.09
C ARG A 311 -1.98 -22.65 -22.72
N ALA A 312 -3.15 -22.02 -22.82
CA ALA A 312 -4.30 -22.62 -23.50
C ALA A 312 -4.01 -22.86 -25.00
N LEU A 313 -3.23 -21.98 -25.63
CA LEU A 313 -2.78 -22.12 -27.03
C LEU A 313 -1.87 -23.35 -27.25
N GLU A 314 -1.36 -24.03 -26.22
CA GLU A 314 -0.59 -25.27 -26.42
C GLU A 314 -1.44 -26.46 -26.90
N LYS A 315 -2.77 -26.37 -26.80
CA LYS A 315 -3.67 -27.50 -27.05
C LYS A 315 -4.41 -27.31 -28.38
N PRO A 316 -4.36 -28.28 -29.32
CA PRO A 316 -5.03 -28.20 -30.62
C PRO A 316 -6.51 -27.82 -30.56
N ARG A 317 -7.21 -28.23 -29.50
CA ARG A 317 -8.62 -27.88 -29.25
C ARG A 317 -8.90 -26.37 -29.16
N SER A 318 -7.89 -25.56 -28.83
CA SER A 318 -7.98 -24.08 -28.78
C SER A 318 -7.97 -23.44 -30.17
N PHE A 319 -7.71 -24.23 -31.22
CA PHE A 319 -7.79 -23.87 -32.64
C PHE A 319 -8.63 -24.90 -33.43
N ALA A 320 -9.41 -25.73 -32.74
CA ALA A 320 -10.53 -26.35 -33.40
C ALA A 320 -11.45 -25.19 -33.83
N PRO A 321 -11.98 -25.18 -35.07
CA PRO A 321 -13.20 -24.44 -35.27
C PRO A 321 -14.23 -25.01 -34.30
N GLU A 322 -14.79 -24.16 -33.42
CA GLU A 322 -16.17 -24.39 -33.00
C GLU A 322 -16.95 -24.61 -34.30
N ILE A 323 -17.76 -25.67 -34.33
CA ILE A 323 -18.42 -26.14 -35.57
C ILE A 323 -19.09 -24.94 -36.21
N ALA A 324 -18.60 -24.52 -37.40
CA ALA A 324 -19.06 -23.34 -38.13
C ALA A 324 -20.41 -23.61 -38.83
N GLN A 325 -21.33 -24.19 -38.05
CA GLN A 325 -22.63 -24.75 -38.38
C GLN A 325 -23.35 -25.10 -37.07
N THR A 326 -23.63 -24.05 -36.29
CA THR A 326 -24.78 -23.99 -35.35
C THR A 326 -25.11 -22.54 -35.03
N ALA A 327 -24.09 -21.67 -34.91
CA ALA A 327 -24.30 -20.21 -34.82
C ALA A 327 -24.90 -19.57 -36.08
N GLN A 328 -24.79 -20.22 -37.26
CA GLN A 328 -25.24 -19.65 -38.53
C GLN A 328 -26.70 -19.98 -38.89
N GLU A 329 -27.34 -20.95 -38.23
CA GLU A 329 -28.81 -21.09 -38.26
C GLU A 329 -29.48 -20.14 -37.25
N ALA A 330 -28.79 -19.81 -36.15
CA ALA A 330 -29.23 -18.78 -35.21
C ALA A 330 -29.12 -17.33 -35.75
N ALA A 331 -28.52 -17.12 -36.92
CA ALA A 331 -28.47 -15.82 -37.60
C ALA A 331 -29.86 -15.32 -38.06
N GLY A 332 -30.92 -16.14 -37.93
CA GLY A 332 -32.31 -15.80 -38.20
C GLY A 332 -32.98 -14.83 -37.22
N SER A 333 -32.32 -14.36 -36.15
CA SER A 333 -32.86 -13.25 -35.34
C SER A 333 -31.80 -12.44 -34.58
N GLN A 334 -31.61 -11.17 -34.96
CA GLN A 334 -30.84 -10.18 -34.18
C GLN A 334 -31.65 -9.74 -32.95
N GLY A 335 -31.06 -9.67 -31.74
CA GLY A 335 -31.88 -9.55 -30.53
C GLY A 335 -31.26 -9.04 -29.21
N LYS A 336 -30.17 -8.26 -29.24
CA LYS A 336 -29.48 -7.64 -28.07
C LYS A 336 -28.83 -8.59 -27.05
N ALA A 337 -27.66 -8.19 -26.55
CA ALA A 337 -27.09 -8.67 -25.30
C ALA A 337 -27.47 -7.72 -24.14
N GLU A 338 -27.55 -8.23 -22.91
CA GLU A 338 -27.55 -7.38 -21.71
C GLU A 338 -26.81 -8.06 -20.53
N GLN A 339 -26.18 -7.22 -19.72
CA GLN A 339 -25.06 -7.52 -18.82
C GLN A 339 -25.41 -8.42 -17.63
N ASN A 340 -24.56 -9.41 -17.32
CA ASN A 340 -24.57 -10.09 -16.02
C ASN A 340 -24.07 -9.15 -14.92
N LYS A 341 -25.00 -8.58 -14.15
CA LYS A 341 -24.78 -7.87 -12.88
C LYS A 341 -25.50 -8.67 -11.79
N PRO A 342 -24.98 -8.80 -10.55
CA PRO A 342 -25.62 -9.62 -9.52
C PRO A 342 -27.07 -9.17 -9.25
N HIS A 343 -28.03 -10.06 -9.55
CA HIS A 343 -29.46 -9.77 -9.44
C HIS A 343 -29.92 -9.81 -7.98
N ASN A 344 -30.30 -8.65 -7.45
CA ASN A 344 -31.14 -8.57 -6.25
C ASN A 344 -32.62 -8.51 -6.68
N CYS A 345 -33.29 -9.66 -6.73
CA CYS A 345 -34.71 -9.73 -7.10
C CYS A 345 -35.64 -8.99 -6.14
N ALA A 346 -35.26 -8.85 -4.86
CA ALA A 346 -36.16 -8.37 -3.80
C ALA A 346 -36.48 -6.86 -3.88
N THR A 347 -35.80 -6.09 -4.74
CA THR A 347 -36.05 -4.65 -4.93
C THR A 347 -37.12 -4.34 -5.98
N HIS A 348 -37.66 -5.36 -6.68
CA HIS A 348 -38.69 -5.17 -7.70
C HIS A 348 -40.10 -5.34 -7.12
N THR A 349 -40.88 -4.27 -7.14
CA THR A 349 -42.22 -4.19 -6.53
C THR A 349 -43.38 -4.30 -7.53
N THR A 350 -43.12 -4.67 -8.79
CA THR A 350 -44.16 -4.97 -9.78
C THR A 350 -43.85 -6.21 -10.61
N ASN A 351 -44.90 -6.88 -11.09
CA ASN A 351 -44.85 -8.09 -11.90
C ASN A 351 -44.02 -7.91 -13.18
N SER A 352 -44.20 -6.78 -13.86
CA SER A 352 -43.48 -6.41 -15.09
C SER A 352 -42.00 -6.13 -14.86
N THR A 353 -41.63 -5.39 -13.80
CA THR A 353 -40.21 -5.17 -13.45
C THR A 353 -39.54 -6.44 -12.95
N CYS A 354 -40.23 -7.27 -12.17
CA CYS A 354 -39.72 -8.54 -11.69
C CYS A 354 -39.39 -9.52 -12.83
N LYS A 355 -40.33 -9.77 -13.74
CA LYS A 355 -40.14 -10.70 -14.87
C LYS A 355 -39.03 -10.24 -15.83
N LYS A 356 -38.94 -8.93 -16.11
CA LYS A 356 -37.90 -8.37 -16.98
C LYS A 356 -36.48 -8.57 -16.42
N ASN A 357 -36.35 -8.66 -15.10
CA ASN A 357 -35.09 -8.91 -14.40
C ASN A 357 -34.88 -10.41 -14.09
N ASN A 358 -35.43 -11.30 -14.93
CA ASN A 358 -35.31 -12.77 -14.84
C ASN A 358 -35.82 -13.45 -13.56
N CYS A 359 -36.36 -12.70 -12.60
CA CYS A 359 -36.89 -13.19 -11.33
C CYS A 359 -38.27 -13.87 -11.47
N LYS A 360 -38.77 -14.44 -10.36
CA LYS A 360 -40.12 -15.01 -10.22
C LYS A 360 -41.01 -14.02 -9.45
N TRP A 361 -42.16 -13.66 -10.02
CA TRP A 361 -43.20 -12.90 -9.31
C TRP A 361 -44.21 -13.84 -8.65
N GLU A 362 -44.50 -13.62 -7.37
CA GLU A 362 -45.52 -14.34 -6.60
C GLU A 362 -46.50 -13.31 -6.04
N GLY A 363 -47.69 -13.20 -6.66
CA GLY A 363 -48.68 -12.18 -6.30
C GLY A 363 -49.97 -12.30 -7.09
N GLU A 364 -51.05 -11.76 -6.53
CA GLU A 364 -52.42 -11.83 -7.08
C GLU A 364 -52.61 -10.96 -8.32
N ASN A 365 -51.84 -9.87 -8.47
CA ASN A 365 -51.93 -8.96 -9.61
C ASN A 365 -50.57 -8.29 -9.91
N GLU A 366 -50.58 -7.21 -10.70
CA GLU A 366 -49.36 -6.57 -11.20
C GLU A 366 -48.59 -5.74 -10.15
N THR A 367 -49.27 -5.29 -9.09
CA THR A 367 -48.72 -4.39 -8.06
C THR A 367 -48.80 -4.96 -6.63
N LYS A 368 -49.66 -5.95 -6.38
CA LYS A 368 -49.67 -6.75 -5.15
C LYS A 368 -48.99 -8.10 -5.38
N GLY A 369 -47.76 -8.22 -4.89
CA GLY A 369 -46.95 -9.43 -4.95
C GLY A 369 -45.54 -9.23 -4.43
N THR A 370 -44.72 -10.27 -4.52
CA THR A 370 -43.30 -10.27 -4.11
C THR A 370 -42.45 -10.84 -5.22
N CYS A 371 -41.31 -10.20 -5.49
CA CYS A 371 -40.32 -10.69 -6.44
C CYS A 371 -39.23 -11.50 -5.73
N LYS A 372 -38.98 -12.73 -6.20
CA LYS A 372 -37.99 -13.67 -5.65
C LYS A 372 -37.08 -14.18 -6.77
N SER A 373 -35.92 -14.73 -6.39
CA SER A 373 -35.10 -15.52 -7.32
C SER A 373 -35.87 -16.75 -7.80
N LYS A 374 -35.50 -17.28 -8.98
CA LYS A 374 -35.99 -18.58 -9.44
C LYS A 374 -35.14 -19.67 -8.76
N ASP A 375 -35.68 -20.29 -7.71
CA ASP A 375 -34.95 -21.33 -6.97
C ASP A 375 -34.65 -22.54 -7.86
N GLY A 376 -33.36 -22.88 -7.96
CA GLY A 376 -32.85 -23.84 -8.94
C GLY A 376 -31.56 -24.56 -8.56
N GLU A 377 -31.02 -24.37 -7.35
CA GLU A 377 -29.90 -25.18 -6.85
C GLU A 377 -29.95 -25.29 -5.31
N LYS A 378 -29.74 -26.50 -4.77
CA LYS A 378 -29.80 -26.77 -3.32
C LYS A 378 -28.40 -26.82 -2.71
N GLN A 379 -27.95 -25.73 -2.08
CA GLN A 379 -26.96 -25.83 -1.01
C GLN A 379 -27.65 -26.24 0.29
N THR A 380 -27.42 -27.47 0.74
CA THR A 380 -27.76 -27.89 2.12
C THR A 380 -26.70 -27.39 3.10
N ASN A 381 -27.13 -26.72 4.15
CA ASN A 381 -26.26 -26.29 5.26
C ASN A 381 -25.69 -27.50 6.02
N ALA A 382 -24.46 -27.37 6.52
CA ALA A 382 -23.92 -28.21 7.58
C ALA A 382 -23.11 -27.34 8.55
N GLY A 383 -23.29 -27.57 9.85
CA GLY A 383 -22.52 -26.96 10.93
C GLY A 383 -22.51 -27.90 12.13
N GLY A 384 -21.33 -28.16 12.70
CA GLY A 384 -21.16 -29.16 13.75
C GLY A 384 -19.73 -29.17 14.31
N THR A 385 -19.63 -28.90 15.61
CA THR A 385 -18.45 -28.62 16.43
C THR A 385 -17.49 -29.81 16.67
N GLN A 386 -16.23 -29.48 17.04
CA GLN A 386 -15.38 -30.12 18.08
C GLN A 386 -14.34 -31.22 17.72
N GLY A 387 -13.24 -31.22 18.50
CA GLY A 387 -11.99 -32.01 18.35
C GLY A 387 -10.82 -31.16 17.81
N ALA A 388 -9.78 -30.72 18.55
CA ALA A 388 -8.86 -31.41 19.48
C ALA A 388 -8.12 -32.57 18.78
N ASP A 389 -6.81 -32.80 18.80
CA ASP A 389 -5.57 -32.29 19.45
C ASP A 389 -4.46 -33.31 18.96
N THR A 390 -3.12 -33.18 18.98
CA THR A 390 -2.13 -32.16 19.37
C THR A 390 -0.81 -32.38 18.57
N GLU A 391 0.18 -31.47 18.73
CA GLU A 391 1.66 -31.64 18.59
C GLU A 391 2.31 -31.99 17.22
N GLY A 392 3.48 -31.42 16.88
CA GLY A 392 4.19 -30.30 17.53
C GLY A 392 5.65 -30.07 17.05
N LYS A 393 6.22 -28.93 17.49
CA LYS A 393 7.68 -28.57 17.57
C LYS A 393 8.48 -28.47 16.26
N ASP A 394 9.63 -27.78 16.16
CA ASP A 394 10.35 -26.67 16.85
C ASP A 394 11.38 -26.14 15.77
N ASP A 395 12.06 -24.98 15.75
CA ASP A 395 12.37 -23.87 16.66
C ASP A 395 12.54 -22.54 15.84
N LYS A 396 13.01 -21.45 16.49
CA LYS A 396 13.46 -20.14 15.96
C LYS A 396 13.97 -20.07 14.49
N THR A 397 13.55 -19.00 13.80
CA THR A 397 14.52 -17.92 13.43
C THR A 397 13.84 -16.55 13.28
N ASN A 398 14.48 -15.50 13.80
CA ASN A 398 14.04 -14.10 13.62
C ASN A 398 14.80 -13.47 12.44
N THR A 399 14.09 -13.07 11.38
CA THR A 399 14.62 -12.17 10.33
C THR A 399 13.58 -11.13 9.95
N ASN A 400 13.80 -9.89 10.41
CA ASN A 400 13.05 -8.71 9.97
C ASN A 400 13.48 -8.31 8.56
N THR A 401 12.92 -8.97 7.54
CA THR A 401 13.18 -8.62 6.15
C THR A 401 12.20 -7.55 5.68
N THR A 402 12.44 -6.29 6.07
CA THR A 402 11.92 -5.10 5.38
C THR A 402 12.68 -4.90 4.06
N GLY A 403 12.70 -5.95 3.24
CA GLY A 403 13.21 -5.92 1.87
C GLY A 403 12.14 -5.41 0.92
N SER A 404 12.57 -4.84 -0.20
CA SER A 404 11.66 -4.49 -1.30
C SER A 404 10.79 -5.68 -1.69
N ASN A 405 9.48 -5.48 -1.76
CA ASN A 405 8.53 -6.46 -2.29
C ASN A 405 8.65 -6.57 -3.82
N SER A 406 9.82 -6.98 -4.31
CA SER A 406 10.05 -7.48 -5.66
C SER A 406 9.50 -8.91 -5.79
N PHE A 407 8.21 -9.08 -5.46
CA PHE A 407 7.50 -10.35 -5.58
C PHE A 407 7.34 -10.74 -7.05
N VAL A 408 8.33 -11.46 -7.59
CA VAL A 408 8.21 -12.51 -8.63
C VAL A 408 7.34 -12.15 -9.86
N ILE A 409 7.26 -10.87 -10.23
CA ILE A 409 6.50 -10.43 -11.41
C ILE A 409 7.26 -10.68 -12.70
N HIS A 410 8.60 -10.64 -12.70
CA HIS A 410 9.43 -10.84 -13.89
C HIS A 410 9.11 -12.14 -14.64
N LYS A 411 8.95 -13.27 -13.95
CA LYS A 411 8.82 -14.59 -14.61
C LYS A 411 7.54 -14.78 -15.44
N ALA A 412 6.48 -13.98 -15.25
CA ALA A 412 5.21 -14.17 -15.96
C ALA A 412 5.16 -13.48 -17.35
N PRO A 413 5.53 -12.19 -17.52
CA PRO A 413 5.76 -11.59 -18.84
C PRO A 413 6.89 -12.29 -19.60
N LEU A 414 7.96 -12.69 -18.90
CA LEU A 414 9.16 -13.23 -19.52
C LEU A 414 8.93 -14.60 -20.17
N LEU A 415 8.31 -15.56 -19.46
CA LEU A 415 7.84 -16.81 -20.07
C LEU A 415 7.03 -16.58 -21.35
N LEU A 416 6.22 -15.52 -21.37
CA LEU A 416 5.34 -15.19 -22.48
C LEU A 416 6.10 -14.72 -23.72
N ALA A 417 7.07 -13.81 -23.56
CA ALA A 417 7.92 -13.37 -24.67
C ALA A 417 8.95 -14.44 -25.11
N VAL A 418 9.35 -15.33 -24.19
CA VAL A 418 10.24 -16.46 -24.52
C VAL A 418 9.49 -17.51 -25.34
N LEU A 419 8.21 -17.77 -25.05
CA LEU A 419 7.34 -18.61 -25.87
C LEU A 419 7.14 -18.06 -27.30
N VAL A 420 7.32 -16.75 -27.52
CA VAL A 420 7.45 -16.16 -28.87
C VAL A 420 8.83 -16.48 -29.46
N LEU A 421 9.91 -16.18 -28.74
CA LEU A 421 11.27 -16.26 -29.27
C LEU A 421 11.85 -17.68 -29.42
N PHE A 422 11.29 -18.70 -28.76
CA PHE A 422 11.74 -20.10 -28.88
C PHE A 422 11.16 -20.84 -30.09
N TYR A 423 10.14 -20.26 -30.72
CA TYR A 423 9.32 -20.94 -31.72
C TYR A 423 9.38 -20.26 -33.11
N PHE A 424 10.21 -19.21 -33.28
CA PHE A 424 10.43 -18.44 -34.51
C PHE A 424 11.92 -18.25 -34.85
#